data_AF-A0A3D2R454-F1
#
_entry.id   AF-A0A3D2R454-F1
#
_cell.length_a   1.000
_cell.length_b   1.000
_cell.length_c   1.000
_cell.angle_alpha   90.00
_cell.angle_beta   90.00
_cell.angle_gamma   90.00
#
_symmetry.space_group_name_H-M   'P 1'
#
loop_
_entity.id
_entity.type
_entity.pdbx_description
1 polymer ?
#
loop_
_entity_poly.entity_id
_entity_poly.type
_entity_poly.pdbx_seq_one_letter_code
_entity_poly.pdbx_strand_id
1 'polypeptide(L)' 'MFNKHLKEANKKYLGHFRFAFIAGWLLIYAGITSIIHAFIPSLYQFTSLKIIKKLIQMSGKR' A
#
# COMPACT_ATOMS: atom_id res chain seq x y z
N MET A 1 23.31 0.04 7.88
CA MET A 1 22.06 0.67 7.44
C MET A 1 20.91 -0.34 7.31
N PHE A 2 21.07 -1.41 6.52
CA PHE A 2 20.05 -2.46 6.32
C PHE A 2 19.62 -3.18 7.62
N ASN A 3 20.59 -3.64 8.43
CA ASN A 3 20.32 -4.32 9.69
C ASN A 3 19.77 -3.40 10.81
N LYS A 4 20.04 -2.09 10.74
CA LYS A 4 19.49 -1.11 11.70
C LYS A 4 17.98 -0.92 11.47
N HIS A 5 17.58 -0.75 10.21
CA HIS A 5 16.17 -0.55 9.82
C HIS A 5 15.29 -1.78 10.15
N LEU A 6 15.82 -2.99 9.97
CA LEU A 6 15.10 -4.23 10.29
C LEU A 6 14.97 -4.48 11.81
N LYS A 7 16.00 -4.10 12.58
CA LYS A 7 15.93 -4.11 14.06
C LYS A 7 14.94 -3.07 14.58
N GLU A 8 14.95 -1.86 14.04
CA GLU A 8 14.05 -0.75 14.43
C GLU A 8 12.57 -1.05 14.11
N ALA A 9 12.30 -1.79 13.02
CA ALA A 9 10.95 -2.20 12.67
C ALA A 9 10.44 -3.41 13.47
N ASN A 10 11.29 -4.10 14.24
CA ASN A 10 10.99 -5.36 14.95
C ASN A 10 10.22 -6.39 14.08
N LYS A 11 10.48 -6.41 12.76
CA LYS A 11 9.84 -7.31 11.80
C LYS A 11 10.90 -8.19 11.15
N LYS A 12 10.58 -9.48 10.96
CA LYS A 12 11.39 -10.39 10.11
C LYS A 12 11.48 -9.79 8.71
N TYR A 13 12.68 -9.76 8.12
CA TYR A 13 12.94 -9.19 6.78
C TYR A 13 11.91 -9.64 5.74
N LEU A 14 11.61 -10.94 5.71
CA LEU A 14 10.66 -11.52 4.77
C LEU A 14 9.24 -10.94 4.90
N GLY A 15 8.78 -10.66 6.12
CA GLY A 15 7.48 -10.04 6.37
C GLY A 15 7.46 -8.57 5.95
N HIS A 16 8.54 -7.84 6.23
CA HIS A 16 8.67 -6.44 5.83
C HIS A 16 8.75 -6.28 4.31
N PHE A 17 9.60 -7.09 3.65
CA PHE A 17 9.73 -7.13 2.20
C PHE A 17 8.40 -7.50 1.53
N ARG A 18 7.73 -8.57 1.97
CA ARG A 18 6.45 -9.01 1.41
C ARG A 18 5.39 -7.92 1.51
N PHE A 19 5.29 -7.25 2.65
CA PHE A 19 4.36 -6.13 2.81
C PHE A 19 4.70 -5.00 1.84
N ALA A 20 5.95 -4.51 1.85
CA ALA A 20 6.37 -3.38 1.03
C ALA A 20 6.20 -3.66 -0.47
N PHE A 21 6.55 -4.87 -0.92
CA PHE A 21 6.42 -5.28 -2.31
C PHE A 21 4.95 -5.32 -2.77
N ILE A 22 4.07 -5.94 -1.99
CA ILE A 22 2.63 -5.99 -2.30
C ILE A 22 2.00 -4.58 -2.20
N ALA A 23 2.37 -3.79 -1.20
CA ALA A 23 1.89 -2.44 -1.01
C ALA A 23 2.27 -1.53 -2.19
N GLY A 24 3.50 -1.64 -2.70
CA GLY A 24 3.95 -0.89 -3.87
C GLY A 24 3.06 -1.11 -5.10
N TRP A 25 2.79 -2.38 -5.45
CA TRP A 25 1.91 -2.71 -6.57
C TRP A 25 0.47 -2.25 -6.36
N LEU A 26 -0.07 -2.40 -5.15
CA LEU A 26 -1.41 -1.91 -4.81
C LEU A 26 -1.50 -0.38 -4.91
N LEU A 27 -0.47 0.35 -4.51
CA LEU A 27 -0.41 1.82 -4.62
C LEU A 27 -0.31 2.29 -6.08
N ILE A 28 0.46 1.59 -6.92
CA ILE A 28 0.50 1.85 -8.36
C ILE A 28 -0.90 1.67 -8.96
N TYR A 29 -1.56 0.55 -8.66
CA TYR A 29 -2.92 0.29 -9.12
C TYR A 29 -3.91 1.34 -8.61
N ALA A 30 -3.84 1.70 -7.32
CA ALA A 30 -4.65 2.77 -6.75
C ALA A 30 -4.43 4.10 -7.46
N GLY A 31 -3.18 4.46 -7.76
CA GLY A 31 -2.82 5.66 -8.52
C GLY A 31 -3.44 5.67 -9.91
N ILE A 32 -3.27 4.59 -10.68
CA ILE A 32 -3.86 4.44 -12.02
C ILE A 32 -5.39 4.60 -11.96
N THR A 33 -6.06 3.91 -11.02
CA THR A 33 -7.52 4.01 -10.89
C THR A 33 -8.00 5.39 -10.46
N SER A 34 -7.25 6.11 -9.62
CA SER A 34 -7.54 7.50 -9.26
C SER A 34 -7.42 8.45 -10.45
N ILE A 35 -6.41 8.26 -11.30
CA ILE A 35 -6.24 9.06 -12.53
C ILE A 35 -7.42 8.82 -13.47
N ILE A 36 -7.80 7.56 -13.72
CA ILE A 36 -8.94 7.24 -14.58
C ILE A 36 -10.24 7.83 -13.99
N HIS A 37 -10.46 7.70 -12.68
CA HIS A 37 -11.61 8.27 -11.99
C HIS A 37 -11.67 9.80 -12.09
N ALA A 38 -10.52 10.49 -12.12
CA ALA A 38 -10.47 11.94 -12.29
C ALA A 38 -11.00 12.40 -13.66
N PHE A 39 -10.79 11.61 -14.72
CA PHE A 39 -11.34 11.89 -16.05
C PHE A 39 -12.76 11.35 -16.23
N ILE A 40 -13.08 10.20 -15.62
CA ILE A 40 -14.37 9.52 -15.73
C ILE A 40 -14.86 9.12 -14.32
N PRO A 41 -15.57 10.02 -13.60
CA PRO A 41 -15.95 9.80 -12.20
C PRO A 41 -16.87 8.60 -11.93
N SER A 42 -17.52 8.04 -12.95
CA SER A 42 -18.33 6.83 -12.81
C SER A 42 -17.49 5.56 -12.70
N LEU A 43 -16.23 5.58 -13.15
CA LEU A 43 -15.32 4.43 -13.09
C LEU A 43 -14.52 4.41 -11.79
N TYR A 44 -14.22 3.21 -11.27
CA TYR A 44 -13.34 2.99 -10.11
C TYR A 44 -13.70 3.77 -8.84
N GLN A 45 -15.00 4.01 -8.62
CA GLN A 45 -15.50 4.71 -7.44
C GLN A 45 -15.02 4.03 -6.16
N PHE A 46 -14.34 4.82 -5.32
CA PHE A 46 -13.77 4.39 -4.03
C PHE A 46 -12.70 3.29 -4.12
N THR A 47 -12.22 2.90 -5.30
CA THR A 47 -11.22 1.83 -5.44
C THR A 47 -9.91 2.19 -4.72
N SER A 48 -9.38 3.37 -4.99
CA SER A 48 -8.16 3.88 -4.33
C SER A 48 -8.34 4.02 -2.81
N LEU A 49 -9.49 4.52 -2.34
CA LEU A 49 -9.81 4.61 -0.92
C LEU A 49 -9.82 3.24 -0.23
N LYS A 50 -10.45 2.24 -0.85
CA LYS A 50 -10.49 0.86 -0.32
C LYS A 50 -9.09 0.26 -0.22
N ILE A 51 -8.24 0.52 -1.22
CA ILE A 51 -6.85 0.05 -1.22
C ILE A 51 -6.05 0.70 -0.08
N ILE A 52 -6.14 2.02 0.08
CA ILE A 52 -5.44 2.74 1.16
C ILE A 52 -5.88 2.22 2.53
N LYS A 53 -7.19 2.07 2.77
CA LYS A 53 -7.72 1.50 4.03
C LYS A 53 -7.17 0.10 4.30
N LYS A 54 -7.13 -0.76 3.28
CA LYS A 54 -6.54 -2.11 3.37
C LYS A 54 -5.06 -2.05 3.74
N LEU A 55 -4.28 -1.16 3.14
CA LEU A 55 -2.85 -1.02 3.43
C LEU A 55 -2.60 -0.52 4.86
N ILE A 56 -3.41 0.43 5.35
CA ILE A 56 -3.35 0.90 6.74
C ILE A 56 -3.60 -0.27 7.70
N GLN A 57 -4.67 -1.04 7.48
CA GLN A 57 -4.97 -2.22 8.29
C GLN A 57 -3.83 -3.26 8.26
N MET A 58 -3.24 -3.52 7.10
CA MET A 58 -2.12 -4.46 6.94
C MET A 58 -0.80 -3.96 7.56
N SER A 59 -0.62 -2.64 7.67
CA SER A 59 0.60 -2.05 8.22
C SER A 59 0.75 -2.29 9.73
N GLY A 60 -0.38 -2.51 10.42
CA GLY A 60 -0.45 -2.66 11.87
C GLY A 60 -0.41 -1.32 12.63
N LYS A 61 -0.40 -0.18 11.93
CA LYS A 61 -0.65 1.12 12.54
C LYS A 61 -2.16 1.29 12.73
N ARG A 62 -2.59 1.36 14.00
CA ARG A 62 -3.93 1.81 14.39
C ARG A 62 -3.93 3.32 14.49
#